data_AF-T1BK89-F1
#
_entry.id   AF-T1BK89-F1
#
_cell.length_a   1.000
_cell.length_b   1.000
_cell.length_c   1.000
_cell.angle_alpha   90.00
_cell.angle_beta   90.00
_cell.angle_gamma   90.00
#
_symmetry.space_group_name_H-M   'P 1'
#
loop_
_entity.id
_entity.type
_entity.pdbx_description
1 polymer ?
#
loop_
_entity_poly.entity_id
_entity_poly.type
_entity_poly.pdbx_seq_one_letter_code
_entity_poly.pdbx_strand_id
1 'polypeptide(L)'
;ETVRDLESFSYSVSHDLRAPLRHITGYASMLLEDAPAGLDAESTRHLHVIADSARHMGALIDDLLAFSRLGRKSLDEQPIDMQGLVEDVVKEICGARSDGVAPPVRPMVAALPPCIGDPALIRQGRGFESLRARH
;
A
#
# COMPACT_ATOMS: atom_id res chain seq x y z
N GLU A 1 2.78 -16.18 -22.61
CA GLU A 1 1.45 -15.57 -22.76
C GLU A 1 0.61 -15.85 -21.51
N THR A 2 0.98 -15.26 -20.36
CA THR A 2 0.44 -15.77 -19.06
C THR A 2 0.29 -14.74 -17.95
N VAL A 3 1.18 -13.74 -17.82
CA VAL A 3 1.16 -12.83 -16.66
C VAL A 3 0.26 -11.61 -16.89
N ARG A 4 0.40 -10.95 -18.05
CA ARG A 4 -0.41 -9.77 -18.42
C ARG A 4 -1.87 -10.13 -18.65
N ASP A 5 -2.14 -11.32 -19.18
CA ASP A 5 -3.52 -11.82 -19.37
C ASP A 5 -4.21 -12.10 -18.05
N LEU A 6 -3.48 -12.62 -17.06
CA LEU A 6 -4.04 -12.85 -15.73
C LEU A 6 -4.30 -11.54 -14.97
N GLU A 7 -3.47 -10.51 -15.17
CA GLU A 7 -3.70 -9.16 -14.63
C GLU A 7 -4.88 -8.47 -15.31
N SER A 8 -4.95 -8.54 -16.63
CA SER A 8 -6.06 -8.02 -17.42
C SER A 8 -7.38 -8.72 -17.05
N PHE A 9 -7.35 -10.04 -16.87
CA PHE A 9 -8.48 -10.83 -16.40
C PHE A 9 -8.90 -10.44 -14.98
N SER A 10 -7.95 -10.38 -14.04
CA SER A 10 -8.23 -10.00 -12.65
C SER A 10 -8.76 -8.57 -12.55
N TYR A 11 -8.25 -7.66 -13.36
CA TYR A 11 -8.70 -6.27 -13.44
C TYR A 11 -10.10 -6.16 -14.03
N SER A 12 -10.39 -6.86 -15.13
CA SER A 12 -11.72 -6.89 -15.76
C SER A 12 -12.76 -7.44 -14.79
N VAL A 13 -12.51 -8.60 -14.18
CA VAL A 13 -13.44 -9.22 -13.24
C VAL A 13 -13.69 -8.31 -12.03
N SER A 14 -12.63 -7.71 -11.47
CA SER A 14 -12.77 -6.80 -10.33
C SER A 14 -13.55 -5.54 -10.70
N HIS A 15 -13.30 -4.96 -11.88
CA HIS A 15 -14.05 -3.83 -12.39
C HIS A 15 -15.54 -4.17 -12.57
N ASP A 16 -15.82 -5.34 -13.14
CA ASP A 16 -17.18 -5.81 -13.39
C ASP A 16 -17.94 -6.14 -12.10
N LEU A 17 -17.23 -6.50 -11.02
CA LEU A 17 -17.81 -6.67 -9.68
C LEU A 17 -18.06 -5.35 -8.95
N ARG A 18 -17.33 -4.26 -9.25
CA ARG A 18 -17.58 -2.96 -8.59
C ARG A 18 -18.93 -2.36 -8.95
N ALA A 19 -19.36 -2.50 -10.20
CA ALA A 19 -20.65 -1.98 -10.65
C ALA A 19 -21.85 -2.54 -9.85
N PRO A 20 -22.04 -3.87 -9.74
CA PRO A 20 -23.14 -4.44 -8.94
C PRO A 20 -23.01 -4.12 -7.45
N LEU A 21 -21.80 -4.09 -6.86
CA LEU A 21 -21.61 -3.71 -5.46
C LEU A 21 -22.02 -2.26 -5.18
N ARG A 22 -21.71 -1.34 -6.11
CA ARG A 22 -22.15 0.05 -6.05
C ARG A 22 -23.67 0.16 -6.15
N HIS A 23 -24.31 -0.63 -7.02
CA HIS A 23 -25.77 -0.67 -7.12
C HIS A 23 -26.41 -1.20 -5.82
N ILE A 24 -25.90 -2.28 -5.24
CA ILE A 24 -26.40 -2.82 -3.97
C ILE A 24 -26.31 -1.77 -2.85
N THR A 25 -25.15 -1.12 -2.73
CA THR A 25 -24.93 -0.06 -1.73
C THR A 25 -25.88 1.12 -1.98
N GLY A 26 -26.04 1.53 -3.25
CA GLY A 26 -26.91 2.63 -3.65
C GLY A 26 -28.38 2.36 -3.34
N TYR A 27 -28.91 1.20 -3.73
CA TYR A 27 -30.30 0.83 -3.43
C TYR A 27 -30.56 0.69 -1.94
N ALA A 28 -29.62 0.10 -1.18
CA ALA A 28 -29.76 0.02 0.27
C ALA A 28 -29.79 1.42 0.92
N SER A 29 -28.98 2.35 0.43
CA SER A 29 -28.96 3.74 0.91
C SER A 29 -30.23 4.50 0.53
N MET A 30 -30.69 4.38 -0.72
CA MET A 30 -31.96 4.97 -1.18
C MET A 30 -33.14 4.49 -0.34
N LEU A 31 -33.22 3.20 -0.02
CA LEU A 31 -34.30 2.68 0.84
C LEU A 31 -34.24 3.23 2.26
N LEU A 32 -33.05 3.41 2.81
CA LEU A 32 -32.85 4.05 4.12
C LEU A 32 -33.25 5.54 4.13
N GLU A 33 -33.01 6.24 3.02
CA GLU A 33 -33.29 7.68 2.87
C GLU A 33 -34.76 7.97 2.51
N ASP A 34 -35.34 7.22 1.57
CA ASP A 34 -36.63 7.52 0.93
C ASP A 34 -37.84 6.89 1.65
N ALA A 35 -37.63 5.85 2.46
CA ALA A 35 -38.73 5.10 3.09
C ALA A 35 -38.60 4.86 4.62
N PRO A 36 -38.12 5.83 5.44
CA PRO A 36 -37.88 5.59 6.87
C PRO A 36 -39.17 5.27 7.66
N ALA A 37 -40.33 5.78 7.22
CA ALA A 37 -41.61 5.53 7.89
C ALA A 37 -42.19 4.12 7.63
N GLY A 38 -41.70 3.42 6.59
CA GLY A 38 -42.13 2.06 6.23
C GLY A 38 -41.17 0.96 6.69
N LEU A 39 -40.03 1.34 7.26
CA LEU A 39 -39.01 0.40 7.74
C LEU A 39 -39.16 0.19 9.25
N ASP A 40 -39.33 -1.06 9.65
CA ASP A 40 -39.15 -1.43 11.05
C ASP A 40 -37.66 -1.50 11.41
N ALA A 41 -37.37 -1.57 12.70
CA ALA A 41 -35.99 -1.59 13.20
C ALA A 41 -35.18 -2.77 12.64
N GLU A 42 -35.82 -3.90 12.35
CA GLU A 42 -35.15 -5.07 11.81
C GLU A 42 -34.77 -4.87 10.33
N SER A 43 -35.69 -4.33 9.53
CA SER A 43 -35.47 -4.00 8.12
C SER A 43 -34.37 -2.93 7.96
N THR A 44 -34.39 -1.89 8.80
CA THR A 44 -33.31 -0.89 8.85
C THR A 44 -31.96 -1.54 9.15
N ARG A 45 -31.89 -2.45 10.13
CA ARG A 45 -30.67 -3.19 10.46
C ARG A 45 -30.19 -4.03 9.27
N HIS A 46 -31.09 -4.75 8.59
CA HIS A 46 -30.75 -5.56 7.43
C HIS A 46 -30.18 -4.73 6.29
N LEU A 47 -30.77 -3.55 6.00
CA LEU A 47 -30.27 -2.63 4.98
C LEU A 47 -28.87 -2.11 5.29
N HIS A 48 -28.59 -1.78 6.56
CA HIS A 48 -27.24 -1.43 6.98
C HIS A 48 -26.24 -2.57 6.78
N VAL A 49 -26.61 -3.80 7.18
CA VAL A 49 -25.76 -4.99 6.98
C VAL A 49 -25.48 -5.24 5.50
N ILE A 50 -26.48 -5.09 4.62
CA ILE A 50 -26.32 -5.24 3.17
C ILE A 50 -25.34 -4.21 2.62
N ALA A 51 -25.51 -2.94 3.00
CA ALA A 51 -24.65 -1.85 2.54
C ALA A 51 -23.20 -2.02 3.06
N ASP A 52 -23.03 -2.38 4.33
CA ASP A 52 -21.72 -2.63 4.93
C ASP A 52 -21.02 -3.83 4.28
N SER A 53 -21.74 -4.93 4.04
CA SER A 53 -21.19 -6.12 3.38
C SER A 53 -20.76 -5.82 1.94
N ALA A 54 -21.56 -5.06 1.19
CA ALA A 54 -21.23 -4.67 -0.18
C ALA A 54 -19.97 -3.78 -0.22
N ARG A 55 -19.86 -2.81 0.70
CA ARG A 55 -18.66 -1.98 0.85
C ARG A 55 -17.43 -2.82 1.23
N HIS A 56 -17.58 -3.75 2.17
CA HIS A 56 -16.50 -4.63 2.59
C HIS A 56 -15.99 -5.51 1.45
N MET A 57 -16.89 -6.08 0.64
CA MET A 57 -16.50 -6.83 -0.57
C MET A 57 -15.70 -5.97 -1.55
N GLY A 58 -16.08 -4.70 -1.74
CA GLY A 58 -15.33 -3.77 -2.58
C GLY A 58 -13.89 -3.57 -2.10
N ALA A 59 -13.70 -3.37 -0.79
CA ALA A 59 -12.38 -3.22 -0.18
C ALA A 59 -11.52 -4.48 -0.34
N LEU A 60 -12.08 -5.68 -0.11
CA LEU A 60 -11.34 -6.93 -0.26
C LEU A 60 -10.87 -7.16 -1.72
N ILE A 61 -11.69 -6.78 -2.70
CA ILE A 61 -11.31 -6.84 -4.12
C ILE A 61 -10.14 -5.88 -4.39
N ASP A 62 -10.20 -4.67 -3.86
CA ASP A 62 -9.13 -3.67 -4.01
C ASP A 62 -7.82 -4.14 -3.36
N ASP A 63 -7.90 -4.68 -2.15
CA ASP A 63 -6.76 -5.22 -1.41
C ASP A 63 -6.12 -6.41 -2.13
N LEU A 64 -6.94 -7.33 -2.66
CA LEU A 64 -6.46 -8.49 -3.41
C LEU A 64 -5.75 -8.06 -4.71
N LEU A 65 -6.28 -7.06 -5.42
CA LEU A 65 -5.63 -6.50 -6.60
C LEU A 65 -4.31 -5.81 -6.25
N ALA A 66 -4.27 -5.04 -5.17
CA ALA A 66 -3.05 -4.40 -4.70
C ALA A 66 -1.98 -5.43 -4.32
N PHE A 67 -2.38 -6.50 -3.62
CA PHE A 67 -1.50 -7.61 -3.25
C PHE A 67 -0.95 -8.36 -4.47
N SER A 68 -1.81 -8.67 -5.46
CA SER A 68 -1.40 -9.31 -6.72
C SER A 68 -0.33 -8.50 -7.47
N ARG A 69 -0.44 -7.17 -7.45
CA ARG A 69 0.56 -6.26 -8.05
C ARG A 69 1.88 -6.22 -7.26
N LEU A 70 1.81 -6.25 -5.92
CA LEU A 70 2.99 -6.22 -5.05
C LEU A 70 3.85 -7.48 -5.21
N GLY A 71 3.24 -8.65 -5.33
CA GLY A 71 3.96 -9.92 -5.53
C GLY A 71 4.67 -10.06 -6.89
N ARG A 72 4.47 -9.12 -7.81
CA ARG A 72 4.94 -9.21 -9.21
C ARG A 72 5.66 -7.97 -9.72
N LYS A 73 5.95 -7.00 -8.84
CA LYS A 73 6.92 -5.96 -9.20
C LYS A 73 8.24 -6.69 -9.47
N SER A 74 8.59 -6.83 -10.75
CA SER A 74 9.90 -7.33 -11.14
C SER A 74 10.92 -6.46 -10.42
N LEU A 75 11.75 -7.06 -9.57
CA LEU A 75 12.93 -6.38 -9.05
C LEU A 75 13.64 -5.81 -10.26
N ASP A 76 13.69 -4.48 -10.36
CA ASP A 76 14.51 -3.83 -11.37
C ASP A 76 15.94 -3.92 -10.86
N GLU A 77 16.51 -5.11 -11.03
CA GLU A 77 17.86 -5.47 -10.61
C GLU A 77 18.86 -4.69 -11.44
N GLN A 78 19.20 -3.51 -10.93
CA GLN A 78 20.19 -2.61 -11.51
C GLN A 78 21.44 -2.65 -10.64
N PRO A 79 22.65 -2.42 -11.21
CA PRO A 79 23.82 -2.12 -10.42
C PRO A 79 23.54 -0.90 -9.53
N ILE A 80 23.68 -1.06 -8.22
CA ILE A 80 23.45 0.03 -7.27
C ILE A 80 24.78 0.70 -6.97
N ASP A 81 24.82 2.02 -7.09
CA ASP A 81 25.91 2.83 -6.56
C ASP A 81 25.84 2.84 -5.02
N MET A 82 26.48 1.84 -4.43
CA MET A 82 26.57 1.66 -2.98
C MET A 82 27.30 2.81 -2.31
N GLN A 83 28.24 3.46 -3.01
CA GLN A 83 28.99 4.59 -2.49
C GLN A 83 28.09 5.82 -2.36
N GLY A 84 27.40 6.20 -3.45
CA GLY A 84 26.43 7.29 -3.44
C GLY A 84 25.29 7.06 -2.43
N LEU A 85 24.81 5.82 -2.33
CA LEU A 85 23.78 5.44 -1.37
C LEU A 85 24.22 5.64 0.09
N VAL A 86 25.47 5.35 0.42
CA VAL A 86 26.01 5.58 1.77
C VAL A 86 26.29 7.05 2.02
N GLU A 87 26.78 7.79 1.03
CA GLU A 87 26.97 9.24 1.15
C GLU A 87 25.65 9.97 1.44
N ASP A 88 24.56 9.57 0.79
CA ASP A 88 23.21 10.08 1.07
C ASP A 88 22.79 9.81 2.53
N VAL A 89 23.04 8.60 3.05
CA VAL A 89 22.75 8.23 4.46
C VAL A 89 23.56 9.09 5.42
N VAL A 90 24.85 9.25 5.14
CA VAL A 90 25.75 10.00 6.00
C VAL A 90 25.34 11.47 6.03
N LYS A 91 24.97 12.04 4.89
CA LYS A 91 24.43 13.41 4.83
C LYS A 91 23.12 13.54 5.59
N GLU A 92 22.22 12.56 5.51
CA GLU A 92 20.97 12.57 6.26
C GLU A 92 21.20 12.51 7.78
N ILE A 93 21.99 11.54 8.25
CA ILE A 93 22.28 11.33 9.68
C ILE A 93 23.10 12.48 10.27
N CYS A 94 24.12 12.97 9.54
CA CYS A 94 24.96 14.07 10.01
C CYS A 94 24.31 15.43 9.80
N GLY A 95 23.50 15.61 8.75
CA GLY A 95 22.76 16.84 8.46
C GLY A 95 21.56 17.06 9.40
N ALA A 96 20.92 15.99 9.87
CA ALA A 96 19.88 16.06 10.90
C ALA A 96 20.44 16.35 12.31
N ARG A 97 21.77 16.25 12.51
CA ARG A 97 22.46 16.58 13.77
C ARG A 97 23.00 18.00 13.75
N SER A 98 22.12 18.98 13.52
CA SER A 98 22.46 20.41 13.56
C SER A 98 22.23 21.06 14.94
N ASP A 99 22.00 20.27 16.00
CA ASP A 99 21.76 20.78 17.36
C ASP A 99 23.05 21.02 18.19
N GLY A 100 24.20 21.21 17.55
CA GLY A 100 25.39 21.83 18.17
C GLY A 100 26.11 21.10 19.33
N VAL A 101 25.64 19.94 19.80
CA VAL A 101 26.15 19.31 21.03
C VAL A 101 26.92 17.99 20.82
N ALA A 102 26.92 17.41 19.61
CA ALA A 102 27.60 16.13 19.35
C ALA A 102 28.88 16.30 18.49
N PRO A 103 29.98 15.58 18.80
CA PRO A 103 31.18 15.58 17.96
C PRO A 103 30.88 15.06 16.54
N PRO A 104 31.60 15.55 15.51
CA PRO A 104 31.39 15.10 14.14
C PRO A 104 31.66 13.60 14.04
N VAL A 105 30.60 12.84 13.78
CA VAL A 105 30.73 11.40 13.50
C VAL A 105 31.36 11.27 12.11
N ARG A 106 32.56 10.69 12.04
CA ARG A 106 33.11 10.19 10.78
C ARG A 106 32.65 8.75 10.62
N PRO A 107 31.70 8.45 9.72
CA PRO A 107 31.37 7.07 9.41
C PRO A 107 32.59 6.42 8.73
N MET A 108 33.02 5.29 9.28
CA MET A 108 34.07 4.48 8.69
C MET A 108 33.43 3.53 7.69
N VAL A 109 33.32 3.97 6.44
CA VAL A 109 32.77 3.18 5.35
C VAL A 109 33.93 2.42 4.70
N ALA A 110 33.98 1.11 4.91
CA ALA A 110 34.90 0.25 4.17
C ALA A 110 34.46 0.17 2.70
N ALA A 111 35.34 -0.29 1.81
CA ALA A 111 34.99 -0.50 0.41
C ALA A 111 33.76 -1.39 0.29
N LEU A 112 32.70 -0.88 -0.33
CA LEU A 112 31.43 -1.59 -0.46
C LEU A 112 31.51 -2.51 -1.68
N PRO A 113 31.17 -3.80 -1.53
CA PRO A 113 31.08 -4.69 -2.68
C PRO A 113 29.98 -4.19 -3.63
N PRO A 114 30.13 -4.41 -4.95
CA PRO A 114 29.07 -4.10 -5.89
C PRO A 114 27.83 -4.92 -5.53
N CYS A 115 26.66 -4.28 -5.51
CA CYS A 115 25.40 -4.96 -5.26
C CYS A 115 24.43 -4.73 -6.42
N ILE A 116 23.58 -5.72 -6.63
CA ILE A 116 22.50 -5.68 -7.61
C ILE A 116 21.19 -5.75 -6.83
N GLY A 117 20.25 -4.88 -7.17
CA GLY A 117 18.93 -4.87 -6.56
C GLY A 117 18.08 -3.71 -7.06
N ASP A 118 16.85 -3.62 -6.58
CA ASP A 118 15.95 -2.51 -6.90
C ASP A 118 16.28 -1.30 -6.01
N PRO A 119 16.77 -0.17 -6.57
CA PRO A 119 17.16 1.01 -5.79
C PRO A 119 16.00 1.62 -4.98
N ALA A 120 14.76 1.51 -5.46
CA ALA A 120 13.58 2.04 -4.78
C ALA A 120 13.22 1.18 -3.56
N LEU A 121 13.34 -0.15 -3.66
CA LEU A 121 13.12 -1.06 -2.53
C LEU A 121 14.21 -0.95 -1.47
N ILE A 122 15.49 -0.79 -1.84
CA ILE A 122 16.57 -0.57 -0.86
C ILE A 122 16.37 0.75 -0.10
N ARG A 123 15.86 1.80 -0.75
CA ARG A 123 15.51 3.05 -0.06
C ARG A 123 14.26 2.88 0.84
N GLN A 124 13.26 2.10 0.43
CA GLN A 124 12.03 1.88 1.22
C GLN A 124 12.22 0.95 2.43
N GLY A 125 13.06 -0.08 2.33
CA GLY A 125 13.38 -0.97 3.47
C GLY A 125 13.91 -0.22 4.70
N ARG A 126 14.47 0.97 4.51
CA ARG A 126 14.94 1.89 5.56
C ARG A 126 13.82 2.45 6.44
N GLY A 127 12.60 2.58 5.90
CA GLY A 127 11.44 3.05 6.66
C GLY A 127 10.96 2.02 7.70
N PHE A 128 11.17 0.73 7.44
CA PHE A 128 10.70 -0.35 8.32
C PHE A 128 11.61 -0.56 9.54
N GLU A 129 12.93 -0.36 9.43
CA GLU A 129 13.82 -0.45 10.60
C GLU A 129 13.71 0.76 11.54
N SER A 130 13.43 1.96 11.01
CA SER A 130 13.22 3.16 11.83
C SER A 130 11.96 3.08 12.73
N LEU A 131 10.95 2.29 12.32
CA LEU A 131 9.76 2.04 13.16
C LEU A 131 10.01 1.04 14.29
N ARG A 132 11.03 0.18 14.20
CA ARG A 132 11.32 -0.83 15.22
C ARG A 132 12.19 -0.31 16.37
N ALA A 133 12.80 0.87 16.21
CA ALA A 133 13.60 1.52 17.24
C ALA A 133 12.80 2.48 18.16
N ARG A 134 11.46 2.52 18.04
CA ARG A 134 10.56 3.33 18.90
C ARG A 134 9.61 2.51 19.77
N HIS A 135 10.01 1.30 20.17
CA HIS A 135 9.36 0.53 21.23
C HIS A 135 10.39 -0.06 22.18
#